data_AF-A0A7Y2GH79-F1
#
_entry.id   AF-A0A7Y2GH79-F1
#
_cell.length_a   1.000
_cell.length_b   1.000
_cell.length_c   1.000
_cell.angle_alpha   90.00
_cell.angle_beta   90.00
_cell.angle_gamma   90.00
#
_symmetry.space_group_name_H-M   'P 1'
#
loop_
_entity.id
_entity.type
_entity.pdbx_description
1 polymer ?
#
loop_
_entity_poly.entity_id
_entity_poly.type
_entity_poly.pdbx_seq_one_letter_code
_entity_poly.pdbx_strand_id
1 'polypeptide(L)'
;MKNSDDIVTQFKMVLTSLELSSFVSIFLGILLGIWGIISLFMPFQRFFGLGIGTLGAATILLGLTNGFSNPTPLGRIMFKIAVLLFPLGALMLVYYYRHSLMGIL
;
A
#
# COMPACT_ATOMS: atom_id res chain seq x y z
N MET A 1 -20.99 1.54 -21.65
CA MET A 1 -20.60 2.86 -21.10
C MET A 1 -21.20 3.19 -19.73
N LYS A 2 -22.05 2.36 -19.11
CA LYS A 2 -22.65 2.62 -17.79
C LYS A 2 -21.70 2.41 -16.57
N ASN A 3 -20.57 1.75 -16.78
CA ASN A 3 -19.74 1.20 -15.69
C ASN A 3 -18.70 2.19 -15.12
N SER A 4 -18.28 3.20 -15.90
CA SER A 4 -17.29 4.19 -15.44
C SER A 4 -17.88 5.15 -14.39
N ASP A 5 -19.13 5.55 -14.60
CA ASP A 5 -19.79 6.55 -13.75
C ASP A 5 -20.11 5.97 -12.37
N ASP A 6 -20.43 4.67 -12.31
CA ASP A 6 -20.62 3.94 -11.06
C ASP A 6 -19.32 3.80 -10.26
N ILE A 7 -18.19 3.53 -10.93
CA ILE A 7 -16.86 3.45 -10.28
C ILE A 7 -16.47 4.82 -9.72
N VAL A 8 -16.62 5.88 -10.50
CA VAL A 8 -16.31 7.26 -10.06
C VAL A 8 -17.19 7.65 -8.88
N THR A 9 -18.46 7.29 -8.89
CA THR A 9 -19.40 7.59 -7.80
C THR A 9 -19.04 6.81 -6.53
N GLN A 10 -18.67 5.53 -6.65
CA GLN A 10 -18.18 4.74 -5.52
C GLN A 10 -16.88 5.30 -4.94
N PHE A 11 -15.96 5.76 -5.80
CA PHE A 11 -14.71 6.38 -5.36
C PHE A 11 -14.94 7.69 -4.60
N LYS A 12 -15.89 8.52 -5.07
CA LYS A 12 -16.28 9.75 -4.37
C LYS A 12 -16.88 9.45 -3.00
N MET A 13 -17.75 8.44 -2.88
CA MET A 13 -18.32 8.02 -1.60
C MET A 13 -17.26 7.50 -0.61
N VAL A 14 -16.23 6.83 -1.12
CA VAL A 14 -15.08 6.41 -0.31
C VAL A 14 -14.33 7.63 0.25
N LEU A 15 -14.07 8.64 -0.57
CA LEU A 15 -13.30 9.83 -0.17
C LEU A 15 -14.05 10.74 0.81
N THR A 16 -15.37 10.88 0.69
CA THR A 16 -16.16 11.76 1.56
C THR A 16 -16.44 11.19 2.96
N SER A 17 -16.12 9.92 3.20
CA SER A 17 -16.36 9.22 4.47
C SER A 17 -15.07 8.86 5.23
N LEU A 18 -13.93 9.43 4.85
CA LEU A 18 -12.64 9.11 5.47
C LEU A 18 -12.55 9.60 6.93
N GLU A 19 -12.20 8.69 7.83
CA GLU A 19 -11.89 9.02 9.23
C GLU A 19 -10.49 9.62 9.38
N LEU A 20 -10.22 10.31 10.50
CA LEU A 20 -8.90 10.90 10.79
C LEU A 20 -7.76 9.85 10.77
N SER A 21 -8.03 8.65 11.29
CA SER A 21 -7.13 7.49 11.27
C SER A 21 -6.74 7.07 9.85
N SER A 22 -7.65 7.23 8.89
CA SER A 22 -7.45 6.95 7.48
C SER A 22 -6.51 7.93 6.82
N PHE A 23 -6.63 9.22 7.15
CA PHE A 23 -5.69 10.24 6.68
C PHE A 23 -4.27 9.97 7.18
N VAL A 24 -4.10 9.56 8.45
CA VAL A 24 -2.80 9.18 8.99
C VAL A 24 -2.20 7.99 8.22
N SER A 25 -3.04 6.98 7.93
CA SER A 25 -2.62 5.79 7.18
C SER A 25 -2.24 6.13 5.74
N ILE A 26 -3.03 6.97 5.05
CA ILE A 26 -2.72 7.43 3.69
C ILE A 26 -1.41 8.21 3.68
N PHE A 27 -1.23 9.14 4.62
CA PHE A 27 -0.01 9.94 4.72
C PHE A 27 1.22 9.06 4.96
N LEU A 28 1.13 8.11 5.91
CA LEU A 28 2.19 7.14 6.16
C LEU A 28 2.49 6.30 4.92
N GLY A 29 1.46 5.82 4.24
CA GLY A 29 1.59 5.04 3.02
C GLY A 29 2.26 5.81 1.88
N ILE A 30 1.99 7.11 1.75
CA ILE A 30 2.68 8.00 0.80
C ILE A 30 4.15 8.14 1.17
N LEU A 31 4.48 8.40 2.43
CA LEU A 31 5.87 8.50 2.89
C LEU A 31 6.66 7.21 2.61
N LEU A 32 6.06 6.06 2.91
CA LEU A 32 6.63 4.75 2.58
C LEU A 32 6.78 4.57 1.07
N GLY A 33 5.77 4.94 0.28
CA GLY A 33 5.84 4.88 -1.18
C GLY A 33 6.99 5.70 -1.76
N ILE A 34 7.15 6.95 -1.30
CA ILE A 34 8.24 7.83 -1.72
C ILE A 34 9.60 7.24 -1.32
N TRP A 35 9.74 6.78 -0.07
CA TRP A 35 10.98 6.16 0.40
C TRP A 35 11.33 4.90 -0.42
N GLY A 36 10.33 4.04 -0.67
CA GLY A 36 10.47 2.86 -1.51
C GLY A 36 10.96 3.20 -2.91
N ILE A 37 10.37 4.22 -3.55
CA ILE A 37 10.79 4.72 -4.86
C ILE A 37 12.24 5.20 -4.83
N ILE A 38 12.63 6.01 -3.83
CA ILE A 38 14.00 6.49 -3.68
C ILE A 38 14.98 5.31 -3.56
N SER A 39 14.65 4.30 -2.76
CA SER A 39 15.47 3.10 -2.59
C SER A 39 15.60 2.25 -3.86
N LEU A 40 14.67 2.32 -4.81
CA LEU A 40 14.80 1.63 -6.11
C LEU A 40 15.96 2.17 -6.96
N PHE A 41 16.31 3.44 -6.79
CA PHE A 41 17.44 4.06 -7.50
C PHE A 41 18.80 3.69 -6.89
N MET A 42 18.82 3.05 -5.71
CA MET A 42 20.04 2.56 -5.09
C MET A 42 20.30 1.11 -5.50
N PRO A 43 21.45 0.80 -6.15
CA PRO A 43 21.67 -0.51 -6.80
C PRO A 43 21.61 -1.70 -5.84
N PHE A 44 22.05 -1.51 -4.58
CA PHE A 44 22.03 -2.55 -3.56
C PHE A 44 20.70 -2.66 -2.81
N GLN A 45 19.78 -1.70 -2.95
CA GLN A 45 18.55 -1.63 -2.14
C GLN A 45 17.28 -1.84 -2.96
N ARG A 46 17.37 -2.34 -4.20
CA ARG A 46 16.20 -2.51 -5.08
C ARG A 46 15.10 -3.37 -4.44
N PHE A 47 15.45 -4.51 -3.85
CA PHE A 47 14.47 -5.38 -3.17
C PHE A 47 13.90 -4.75 -1.89
N PHE A 48 14.70 -3.95 -1.18
CA PHE A 48 14.22 -3.16 -0.06
C PHE A 48 13.21 -2.10 -0.51
N GLY A 49 13.52 -1.37 -1.58
CA GLY A 49 12.64 -0.36 -2.17
C GLY A 49 11.32 -0.95 -2.67
N LEU A 50 11.36 -2.13 -3.33
CA LEU A 50 10.15 -2.87 -3.72
C LEU A 50 9.32 -3.29 -2.50
N GLY A 51 9.95 -3.80 -1.45
CA GLY A 51 9.26 -4.19 -0.22
C GLY A 51 8.58 -3.01 0.47
N ILE A 52 9.32 -1.92 0.69
CA ILE A 52 8.76 -0.70 1.31
C ILE A 52 7.69 -0.06 0.42
N GLY A 53 7.90 0.03 -0.89
CA GLY A 53 6.92 0.58 -1.81
C GLY A 53 5.61 -0.22 -1.81
N THR A 54 5.72 -1.55 -1.74
CA THR A 54 4.57 -2.47 -1.64
C THR A 54 3.80 -2.26 -0.32
N LEU A 55 4.51 -2.11 0.81
CA LEU A 55 3.89 -1.77 2.10
C LEU A 55 3.23 -0.40 2.08
N GLY A 56 3.85 0.59 1.42
CA GLY A 56 3.27 1.91 1.23
C GLY A 56 1.93 1.84 0.48
N ALA A 57 1.89 1.11 -0.65
CA ALA A 57 0.67 0.88 -1.41
C ALA A 57 -0.41 0.16 -0.59
N ALA A 58 -0.04 -0.87 0.18
CA ALA A 58 -0.96 -1.58 1.08
C ALA A 58 -1.56 -0.63 2.13
N THR A 59 -0.74 0.24 2.71
CA THR A 59 -1.14 1.20 3.74
C THR A 59 -2.07 2.29 3.18
N ILE A 60 -1.81 2.76 1.96
CA ILE A 60 -2.72 3.69 1.25
C ILE A 60 -4.08 3.05 1.02
N LEU A 61 -4.12 1.82 0.50
CA LEU A 61 -5.36 1.09 0.26
C LEU A 61 -6.13 0.80 1.56
N LEU A 62 -5.42 0.50 2.64
CA LEU A 62 -6.02 0.33 3.96
C LEU A 62 -6.64 1.63 4.48
N GLY A 63 -5.94 2.76 4.33
CA GLY A 63 -6.48 4.08 4.68
C GLY A 63 -7.70 4.45 3.83
N LEU A 64 -7.65 4.21 2.52
CA LEU A 64 -8.79 4.43 1.61
C LEU A 64 -10.01 3.53 1.95
N THR A 65 -9.84 2.49 2.75
CA THR A 65 -10.94 1.59 3.16
C THR A 65 -11.38 1.82 4.61
N ASN A 66 -10.93 2.90 5.25
CA ASN A 66 -11.13 3.17 6.68
C ASN A 66 -10.78 1.97 7.56
N GLY A 67 -9.71 1.24 7.22
CA GLY A 67 -9.31 0.07 8.00
C GLY A 67 -10.37 -1.02 8.11
N PHE A 68 -11.20 -1.20 7.06
CA PHE A 68 -12.28 -2.19 6.88
C PHE A 68 -13.72 -1.66 7.07
N SER A 69 -13.93 -0.45 7.60
CA SER A 69 -15.29 0.04 7.89
C SER A 69 -16.07 0.50 6.65
N ASN A 70 -15.44 0.58 5.48
CA ASN A 70 -16.11 0.99 4.24
C ASN A 70 -16.99 -0.16 3.64
N PRO A 71 -18.34 -0.01 3.60
CA PRO A 71 -19.23 -1.07 3.16
C PRO A 71 -19.33 -1.24 1.64
N THR A 72 -18.72 -0.35 0.84
CA THR A 72 -18.83 -0.37 -0.62
C THR A 72 -18.16 -1.60 -1.26
N PRO A 73 -18.66 -2.09 -2.41
CA PRO A 73 -18.03 -3.20 -3.14
C PRO A 73 -16.56 -2.91 -3.52
N LEU A 74 -16.29 -1.67 -3.95
CA LEU A 74 -14.94 -1.19 -4.23
C LEU A 74 -14.05 -1.25 -2.99
N GLY A 75 -14.53 -0.76 -1.85
CA GLY A 75 -13.79 -0.79 -0.58
C GLY A 75 -13.40 -2.21 -0.15
N ARG A 76 -14.30 -3.18 -0.32
CA ARG A 76 -14.00 -4.60 -0.03
C ARG A 76 -12.91 -5.16 -0.93
N ILE A 77 -12.89 -4.80 -2.21
CA ILE A 77 -11.85 -5.23 -3.17
C ILE A 77 -10.51 -4.61 -2.79
N MET A 78 -10.49 -3.30 -2.54
CA MET A 78 -9.27 -2.57 -2.12
C MET A 78 -8.68 -3.14 -0.82
N PHE A 79 -9.54 -3.49 0.15
CA PHE A 79 -9.10 -4.12 1.39
C PHE A 79 -8.46 -5.49 1.15
N LYS A 80 -9.07 -6.34 0.31
CA LYS A 80 -8.48 -7.64 -0.05
C LYS A 80 -7.11 -7.48 -0.70
N ILE A 81 -6.98 -6.51 -1.59
CA ILE A 81 -5.68 -6.20 -2.22
C ILE A 81 -4.68 -5.73 -1.16
N ALA A 82 -5.08 -4.82 -0.26
CA ALA A 82 -4.21 -4.35 0.82
C ALA A 82 -3.70 -5.51 1.70
N VAL A 83 -4.59 -6.40 2.11
CA VAL A 83 -4.25 -7.58 2.92
C VAL A 83 -3.28 -8.52 2.21
N LEU A 84 -3.35 -8.64 0.88
CA LEU A 84 -2.40 -9.43 0.09
C LEU A 84 -1.05 -8.74 -0.11
N LEU A 85 -1.03 -7.40 -0.21
CA LEU A 85 0.20 -6.63 -0.40
C LEU A 85 1.06 -6.58 0.86
N PHE A 86 0.47 -6.57 2.06
CA PHE A 86 1.23 -6.60 3.32
C PHE A 86 2.24 -7.78 3.42
N PRO A 87 1.82 -9.05 3.29
CA PRO A 87 2.75 -10.17 3.36
C PRO A 87 3.72 -10.18 2.18
N LEU A 88 3.32 -9.72 0.99
CA LEU A 88 4.20 -9.60 -0.15
C LEU A 88 5.35 -8.62 0.13
N GLY A 89 5.04 -7.42 0.64
CA GLY A 89 6.04 -6.44 1.02
C GLY A 89 6.95 -6.92 2.16
N ALA A 90 6.37 -7.59 3.17
CA ALA A 90 7.15 -8.18 4.26
C ALA A 90 8.11 -9.27 3.77
N LEU A 91 7.68 -10.17 2.87
CA LEU A 91 8.53 -11.21 2.30
C LEU A 91 9.69 -10.64 1.48
N MET A 92 9.45 -9.57 0.71
CA MET A 92 10.51 -8.88 -0.02
C MET A 92 11.56 -8.27 0.91
N LEU A 93 11.13 -7.69 2.04
CA LEU A 93 12.05 -7.18 3.06
C LEU A 93 12.85 -8.31 3.72
N VAL A 94 12.19 -9.39 4.13
CA VAL A 94 12.87 -10.56 4.72
C VAL A 94 13.90 -11.14 3.73
N TYR A 95 13.54 -11.26 2.45
CA TYR A 95 14.44 -11.69 1.40
C TYR A 95 15.66 -10.77 1.27
N TYR A 96 15.43 -9.45 1.26
CA TYR A 96 16.48 -8.45 1.21
C TYR A 96 17.43 -8.57 2.41
N TYR A 97 16.91 -8.59 3.65
CA TYR A 97 17.73 -8.70 4.85
C TYR A 97 18.54 -10.00 4.86
N ARG A 98 17.93 -11.12 4.47
CA ARG A 98 18.61 -12.41 4.41
C ARG A 98 19.82 -12.38 3.46
N HIS A 99 19.64 -11.85 2.25
CA HIS A 99 20.72 -11.83 1.24
C HIS A 99 21.73 -10.70 1.49
N SER A 100 21.30 -9.56 2.02
CA SER A 100 22.19 -8.46 2.38
C SER A 100 23.10 -8.82 3.57
N LEU A 101 22.62 -9.63 4.52
CA LEU A 101 23.43 -10.11 5.65
C LEU A 101 24.39 -11.24 5.24
N MET A 102 23.99 -12.10 4.29
CA MET A 102 24.85 -13.18 3.77
C MET A 102 25.97 -12.69 2.84
N GLY A 103 25.89 -11.46 2.32
CA GLY A 103 26.98 -10.86 1.54
C GLY A 103 28.06 -10.16 2.38
N ILE A 104 27.88 -10.12 3.72
CA ILE A 104 28.77 -9.42 4.66
C ILE A 104 29.61 -10.43 5.50
N LEU A 105 29.24 -11.71 5.52
CA LEU A 105 30.01 -12.83 6.11
C LEU A 105 30.73 -13.62 5.02
#